data_AF-A0A7S1W4E0-F1
#
_entry.id   AF-A0A7S1W4E0-F1
#
_cell.length_a   1.000
_cell.length_b   1.000
_cell.length_c   1.000
_cell.angle_alpha   90.00
_cell.angle_beta   90.00
_cell.angle_gamma   90.00
#
_symmetry.space_group_name_H-M   'P 1'
#
loop_
_entity.id
_entity.type
_entity.pdbx_description
1 polymer ?
#
loop_
_entity_poly.entity_id
_entity_poly.type
_entity_poly.pdbx_seq_one_letter_code
_entity_poly.pdbx_strand_id
1 'polypeptide(L)'
;DSFVSRSDMLEANLAITNRPLFVGQEVYVTGFIFTVKRMIRRSKPVAGDEPLPLSHDAHRGSVTDLQSLLAAASPARTTASPARAAAAMIQTSSPPPPTELQDECDNGLVTSRTHVSFESLSFVTTCLFCVSSELDTRMVDGRTAFDWAVDGLMRDFARRLKEDYNAVPTLQVVLFGVVAHGDAARENYITSALRIRKARELPDLPRELKRQVMLFRRRAAERSCIHCDDFSFFSPAGQSNFLDAVNVVLERFGKHSVNRALHITGHSLFTVTAGRGL
;
A
#
# COMPACT_ATOMS: atom_id res chain seq x y z
N ASP A 1 -10.63 5.37 -15.44
CA ASP A 1 -11.17 4.00 -15.33
C ASP A 1 -10.65 3.09 -16.44
N SER A 2 -9.36 2.73 -16.37
CA SER A 2 -8.73 1.89 -17.40
C SER A 2 -7.89 0.80 -16.74
N PHE A 3 -7.96 -0.41 -17.30
CA PHE A 3 -7.02 -1.47 -17.01
C PHE A 3 -5.73 -1.24 -17.82
N VAL A 4 -4.59 -1.23 -17.14
CA VAL A 4 -3.27 -1.10 -17.77
C VAL A 4 -2.37 -2.21 -17.22
N SER A 5 -1.79 -3.01 -18.12
CA SER A 5 -0.85 -4.07 -17.74
C SER A 5 0.55 -3.51 -17.49
N ARG A 6 1.42 -4.31 -16.86
CA ARG A 6 2.82 -3.91 -16.65
C ARG A 6 3.59 -3.80 -17.97
N SER A 7 3.21 -4.56 -18.99
CA SER A 7 3.79 -4.47 -20.33
C SER A 7 3.45 -3.11 -20.96
N ASP A 8 2.19 -2.70 -20.87
CA ASP A 8 1.75 -1.38 -21.38
C ASP A 8 2.46 -0.23 -20.63
N MET A 9 2.68 -0.38 -19.32
CA MET A 9 3.47 0.58 -18.53
C MET A 9 4.93 0.65 -18.96
N LEU A 10 5.54 -0.49 -19.31
CA LEU A 10 6.91 -0.54 -19.81
C LEU A 10 7.02 0.15 -21.18
N GLU A 11 6.09 -0.14 -22.10
CA GLU A 11 6.03 0.52 -23.40
C GLU A 11 5.80 2.02 -23.26
N ALA A 12 4.91 2.42 -22.33
CA ALA A 12 4.68 3.82 -22.03
C ALA A 12 5.94 4.51 -21.50
N ASN A 13 6.67 3.85 -20.59
CA ASN A 13 7.94 4.35 -20.06
C ASN A 13 8.99 4.56 -21.17
N LEU A 14 9.10 3.61 -22.10
CA LEU A 14 9.97 3.73 -23.26
C LEU A 14 9.53 4.89 -24.18
N ALA A 15 8.23 5.03 -24.43
CA ALA A 15 7.70 6.05 -25.33
C ALA A 15 7.85 7.48 -24.78
N ILE A 16 7.85 7.68 -23.46
CA ILE A 16 8.08 8.99 -22.83
C ILE A 16 9.55 9.31 -22.62
N THR A 17 10.46 8.36 -22.81
CA THR A 17 11.89 8.61 -22.69
C THR A 17 12.34 9.65 -23.72
N ASN A 18 13.18 10.59 -23.29
CA ASN A 18 13.64 11.76 -24.05
C ASN A 18 12.52 12.74 -24.44
N ARG A 19 11.41 12.76 -23.69
CA ARG A 19 10.35 13.76 -23.87
C ARG A 19 10.27 14.72 -22.68
N PRO A 20 10.03 16.02 -22.92
CA PRO A 20 9.69 16.93 -21.85
C PRO A 20 8.28 16.62 -21.34
N LEU A 21 8.13 16.56 -20.02
CA LEU A 21 6.85 16.41 -19.35
C LEU A 21 6.60 17.55 -18.36
N PHE A 22 5.32 17.82 -18.10
CA PHE A 22 4.85 18.83 -17.16
C PHE A 22 3.85 18.21 -16.19
N VAL A 23 3.83 18.67 -14.93
CA VAL A 23 2.81 18.28 -13.96
C VAL A 23 1.42 18.72 -14.47
N GLY A 24 0.44 17.83 -14.35
CA GLY A 24 -0.91 18.00 -14.90
C GLY A 24 -1.05 17.64 -16.38
N GLN A 25 0.03 17.36 -17.09
CA GLN A 25 -0.04 16.97 -18.50
C GLN A 25 -0.71 15.60 -18.66
N GLU A 26 -1.71 15.54 -19.54
CA GLU A 26 -2.27 14.29 -20.04
C GLU A 26 -1.42 13.77 -21.20
N VAL A 27 -1.02 12.51 -21.13
CA VAL A 27 -0.18 11.83 -22.12
C VAL A 27 -0.93 10.64 -22.67
N TYR A 28 -1.05 10.57 -23.99
CA TYR A 28 -1.64 9.43 -24.70
C TYR A 28 -0.53 8.54 -25.27
N VAL A 29 -0.47 7.29 -24.80
CA VAL A 29 0.48 6.29 -25.29
C VAL A 29 -0.21 4.93 -25.36
N THR A 30 0.05 4.18 -26.44
CA THR A 30 -0.37 2.77 -26.60
C THR A 30 -1.84 2.49 -26.22
N GLY A 31 -2.74 3.43 -26.56
CA GLY A 31 -4.18 3.26 -26.38
C GLY A 31 -4.72 3.62 -24.99
N PHE A 32 -3.89 4.14 -24.07
CA PHE A 32 -4.35 4.64 -22.78
C PHE A 32 -3.84 6.05 -22.47
N ILE A 33 -4.53 6.71 -21.54
CA ILE A 33 -4.24 8.07 -21.09
C ILE A 33 -3.74 7.99 -19.65
N PHE A 34 -2.70 8.75 -19.33
CA PHE A 34 -2.29 9.00 -17.96
C PHE A 34 -1.95 10.48 -17.75
N THR A 35 -2.04 10.93 -16.51
CA THR A 35 -1.75 12.31 -16.12
C THR A 35 -0.48 12.34 -15.26
N VAL A 36 0.43 13.26 -15.55
CA VAL A 36 1.63 13.46 -14.73
C VAL A 36 1.24 14.10 -13.41
N LYS A 37 1.18 13.31 -12.33
CA LYS A 37 0.73 13.79 -11.02
C LYS A 37 1.79 14.59 -10.26
N ARG A 38 3.03 14.10 -10.28
CA ARG A 38 4.13 14.68 -9.51
C ARG A 38 5.46 14.36 -10.15
N MET A 39 6.38 15.32 -10.17
CA MET A 39 7.77 15.13 -10.58
C MET A 39 8.68 15.53 -9.43
N ILE A 40 9.66 14.66 -9.12
CA ILE A 40 10.61 14.87 -8.03
C ILE A 40 12.00 14.79 -8.63
N ARG A 41 12.81 15.83 -8.38
CA ARG A 41 14.21 15.88 -8.72
C ARG A 41 15.04 15.58 -7.47
N ARG A 42 15.95 14.62 -7.58
CA ARG A 42 16.97 14.41 -6.55
C ARG A 42 18.14 15.35 -6.81
N SER A 43 18.35 16.31 -5.93
CA SER A 43 19.55 17.15 -5.94
C SER A 43 20.58 16.53 -5.00
N LYS A 44 21.80 16.34 -5.49
CA LYS A 44 22.93 16.14 -4.59
C LYS A 44 23.21 17.49 -3.93
N PRO A 45 23.45 17.56 -2.61
CA PRO A 45 23.96 18.78 -2.01
C PRO A 45 25.24 19.14 -2.75
N VAL A 46 25.22 20.27 -3.44
CA VAL A 46 26.41 20.84 -4.07
C VAL A 46 27.35 21.19 -2.91
N ALA A 47 28.41 20.41 -2.76
CA ALA A 47 29.49 20.77 -1.85
C ALA A 47 30.22 21.98 -2.47
N GLY A 48 29.80 23.18 -2.07
CA GLY A 48 30.49 24.44 -2.33
C GLY A 48 30.47 24.92 -3.78
N ASP A 49 29.51 25.80 -4.11
CA ASP A 49 29.70 26.71 -5.25
C ASP A 49 30.52 27.92 -4.78
N GLU A 50 31.82 27.91 -5.11
CA GLU A 50 32.48 29.13 -5.55
C GLU A 50 31.87 29.52 -6.92
N PRO A 51 31.48 30.79 -7.14
CA PRO A 51 30.91 31.20 -8.41
C PRO A 51 32.03 31.35 -9.45
N LEU A 52 32.03 30.50 -10.49
CA LEU A 52 32.82 30.73 -11.71
C LEU A 52 31.94 31.29 -12.84
N PRO A 53 32.49 32.19 -13.67
CA PRO A 53 31.71 33.12 -14.48
C PRO A 53 31.18 32.50 -15.77
N LEU A 54 30.07 33.07 -16.22
CA LEU A 54 29.47 32.92 -17.55
C LEU A 54 30.54 32.95 -18.65
N SER A 55 30.62 31.88 -19.44
CA SER A 55 31.12 31.98 -20.82
C SER A 55 30.13 31.34 -21.77
N HIS A 56 29.63 32.18 -22.68
CA HIS A 56 29.07 31.77 -23.95
C HIS A 56 30.16 31.04 -24.75
N ASP A 57 29.86 29.86 -25.28
CA ASP A 57 30.21 29.55 -26.67
C ASP A 57 29.49 28.31 -27.21
N ALA A 58 29.07 28.43 -28.46
CA ALA A 58 28.40 27.42 -29.26
C ALA A 58 29.43 26.59 -30.05
N HIS A 59 29.25 25.28 -30.16
CA HIS A 59 29.59 24.37 -31.30
C HIS A 59 29.33 22.91 -30.87
N ARG A 60 28.45 22.14 -31.53
CA ARG A 60 28.60 21.34 -32.78
C ARG A 60 29.54 20.11 -32.64
N GLY A 61 28.97 18.90 -32.77
CA GLY A 61 29.66 17.60 -32.96
C GLY A 61 29.11 16.50 -32.03
N SER A 62 28.29 15.54 -32.48
CA SER A 62 28.59 14.30 -33.23
C SER A 62 29.14 13.14 -32.38
N VAL A 63 28.26 12.14 -32.18
CA VAL A 63 28.42 10.66 -32.14
C VAL A 63 29.79 10.07 -31.76
N THR A 64 29.85 9.37 -30.61
CA THR A 64 30.25 7.95 -30.44
C THR A 64 30.28 7.58 -28.95
N ASP A 65 29.48 6.59 -28.51
CA ASP A 65 29.92 5.47 -27.66
C ASP A 65 28.73 4.62 -27.19
N LEU A 66 28.46 3.57 -27.95
CA LEU A 66 27.44 2.54 -27.69
C LEU A 66 28.10 1.15 -27.61
N GLN A 67 29.16 1.01 -26.79
CA GLN A 67 29.90 -0.26 -26.68
C GLN A 67 30.23 -0.72 -25.24
N SER A 68 29.61 -0.16 -24.20
CA SER A 68 29.95 -0.50 -22.80
C SER A 68 28.83 -1.09 -21.93
N LEU A 69 27.72 -1.58 -22.51
CA LEU A 69 26.60 -2.15 -21.73
C LEU A 69 26.31 -3.65 -21.97
N LEU A 70 27.28 -4.41 -22.51
CA LEU A 70 27.15 -5.85 -22.73
C LEU A 70 28.29 -6.66 -22.09
N ALA A 71 28.38 -6.61 -20.77
CA ALA A 71 29.03 -7.60 -19.89
C ALA A 71 28.56 -7.26 -18.45
N ALA A 72 28.01 -8.13 -17.61
CA ALA A 72 28.04 -9.57 -17.56
C ALA A 72 26.77 -10.09 -16.85
N ALA A 73 26.29 -11.25 -17.31
CA ALA A 73 25.36 -12.09 -16.59
C ALA A 73 26.12 -13.04 -15.63
N SER A 74 25.60 -13.18 -14.39
CA SER A 74 25.55 -14.31 -13.41
C SER A 74 26.27 -15.66 -13.68
N PRO A 75 26.37 -16.66 -12.76
CA PRO A 75 25.96 -16.81 -11.32
C PRO A 75 26.99 -17.57 -10.42
N ALA A 76 26.70 -17.82 -9.13
CA ALA A 76 26.94 -19.12 -8.43
C ALA A 76 26.53 -19.14 -6.93
N ARG A 77 25.98 -20.31 -6.51
CA ARG A 77 25.64 -20.76 -5.15
C ARG A 77 26.81 -21.54 -4.50
N THR A 78 26.95 -21.52 -3.15
CA THR A 78 27.02 -22.74 -2.28
C THR A 78 27.04 -22.44 -0.76
N THR A 79 26.07 -23.04 -0.05
CA THR A 79 26.00 -23.70 1.29
C THR A 79 27.08 -23.53 2.39
N ALA A 80 26.64 -23.20 3.64
CA ALA A 80 26.64 -24.06 4.86
C ALA A 80 26.70 -23.25 6.21
N SER A 81 26.13 -23.82 7.28
CA SER A 81 25.93 -23.32 8.67
C SER A 81 26.67 -24.26 9.67
N PRO A 82 26.67 -24.15 11.03
CA PRO A 82 26.48 -23.06 12.04
C PRO A 82 27.64 -22.97 13.08
N ALA A 83 27.75 -21.88 13.87
CA ALA A 83 28.20 -21.91 15.30
C ALA A 83 28.11 -20.54 16.02
N ARG A 84 27.77 -20.61 17.31
CA ARG A 84 27.62 -19.55 18.33
C ARG A 84 28.97 -19.03 18.87
N ALA A 85 29.01 -17.73 19.24
CA ALA A 85 29.66 -17.10 20.42
C ALA A 85 30.11 -15.66 20.02
N ALA A 86 29.41 -14.62 20.44
CA ALA A 86 29.63 -13.85 21.67
C ALA A 86 30.83 -12.88 21.61
N ALA A 87 30.50 -11.59 21.80
CA ALA A 87 31.33 -10.47 22.25
C ALA A 87 32.43 -9.93 21.31
N ALA A 88 32.17 -8.75 20.72
CA ALA A 88 32.97 -7.54 20.98
C ALA A 88 32.38 -6.35 20.20
N MET A 89 32.04 -5.29 20.93
CA MET A 89 31.69 -3.97 20.40
C MET A 89 32.89 -3.40 19.64
N ILE A 90 32.72 -3.13 18.35
CA ILE A 90 33.44 -2.06 17.65
C ILE A 90 32.42 -1.34 16.78
N GLN A 91 31.95 -0.19 17.27
CA GLN A 91 31.21 0.78 16.47
C GLN A 91 32.17 1.39 15.44
N THR A 92 32.21 0.84 14.24
CA THR A 92 32.67 1.59 13.07
C THR A 92 31.51 2.49 12.66
N SER A 93 31.54 3.76 13.08
CA SER A 93 30.62 4.78 12.59
C SER A 93 30.90 5.04 11.11
N SER A 94 30.23 4.29 10.24
CA SER A 94 30.06 4.69 8.85
C SER A 94 29.39 6.07 8.83
N PRO A 95 29.90 7.05 8.08
CA PRO A 95 29.22 8.34 7.95
C PRO A 95 27.78 8.10 7.46
N PRO A 96 26.78 8.85 7.96
CA PRO A 96 25.41 8.75 7.47
C PRO A 96 25.41 8.98 5.95
N PRO A 97 24.62 8.22 5.18
CA PRO A 97 24.47 8.49 3.75
C PRO A 97 24.06 9.96 3.58
N PRO A 98 24.62 10.68 2.60
CA PRO A 98 24.25 12.07 2.36
C PRO A 98 22.74 12.13 2.16
N THR A 99 22.07 12.96 2.96
CA THR A 99 20.63 13.21 2.84
C THR A 99 20.38 13.82 1.47
N GLU A 100 19.98 13.00 0.49
CA GLU A 100 19.58 13.46 -0.83
C GLU A 100 18.40 14.41 -0.66
N LEU A 101 18.57 15.66 -1.11
CA LEU A 101 17.48 16.63 -1.15
C LEU A 101 16.55 16.24 -2.30
N GLN A 102 15.25 16.19 -2.02
CA GLN A 102 14.20 15.93 -3.00
C GLN A 102 13.41 17.20 -3.20
N ASP A 103 13.51 17.78 -4.39
CA ASP A 103 12.77 18.98 -4.78
C ASP A 103 11.63 18.58 -5.70
N GLU A 104 10.41 19.04 -5.42
CA GLU A 104 9.31 18.94 -6.38
C GLU A 104 9.56 19.91 -7.54
N CYS A 105 9.28 19.49 -8.77
CA CYS A 105 9.41 20.32 -9.95
C CYS A 105 8.17 20.24 -10.84
N ASP A 106 7.83 21.34 -11.48
CA ASP A 106 6.63 21.41 -12.33
C ASP A 106 6.86 20.85 -13.73
N ASN A 107 8.12 20.76 -14.15
CA ASN A 107 8.51 20.28 -15.47
C ASN A 107 9.89 19.62 -15.47
N GLY A 108 10.18 18.85 -16.52
CA GLY A 108 11.48 18.23 -16.68
C GLY A 108 11.56 17.32 -17.90
N LEU A 109 12.79 17.04 -18.34
CA LEU A 109 13.07 16.06 -19.38
C LEU A 109 13.13 14.67 -18.76
N VAL A 110 12.30 13.75 -19.25
CA VAL A 110 12.39 12.34 -18.87
C VAL A 110 13.56 11.71 -19.62
N THR A 111 14.48 11.09 -18.89
CA THR A 111 15.65 10.41 -19.44
C THR A 111 15.58 8.92 -19.14
N SER A 112 16.48 8.13 -19.73
CA SER A 112 16.63 6.70 -19.41
C SER A 112 16.99 6.42 -17.95
N ARG A 113 17.44 7.44 -17.20
CA ARG A 113 17.75 7.35 -15.76
C ARG A 113 16.58 7.75 -14.87
N THR A 114 15.51 8.31 -15.45
CA THR A 114 14.34 8.75 -14.70
C THR A 114 13.52 7.54 -14.26
N HIS A 115 13.24 7.44 -12.97
CA HIS A 115 12.35 6.40 -12.44
C HIS A 115 10.89 6.85 -12.57
N VAL A 116 10.09 6.07 -13.29
CA VAL A 116 8.66 6.35 -13.50
C VAL A 116 7.83 5.42 -12.61
N SER A 117 6.94 6.00 -11.82
CA SER A 117 6.00 5.27 -10.98
C SER A 117 4.58 5.52 -11.47
N PHE A 118 3.86 4.45 -11.80
CA PHE A 118 2.45 4.52 -12.16
C PHE A 118 1.58 4.31 -10.92
N GLU A 119 0.70 5.26 -10.64
CA GLU A 119 -0.27 5.19 -9.56
C GLU A 119 -1.68 5.06 -10.16
N SER A 120 -2.47 4.12 -9.65
CA SER A 120 -3.87 3.94 -10.08
C SER A 120 -4.81 4.59 -9.08
N LEU A 121 -5.74 5.40 -9.58
CA LEU A 121 -6.86 5.95 -8.80
C LEU A 121 -8.10 5.04 -8.83
N SER A 122 -8.08 3.99 -9.66
CA SER A 122 -9.15 2.99 -9.81
C SER A 122 -8.60 1.62 -9.41
N PHE A 123 -8.39 1.40 -8.10
CA PHE A 123 -7.81 0.17 -7.54
C PHE A 123 -8.79 -0.62 -6.69
N VAL A 124 -8.51 -1.90 -6.44
CA VAL A 124 -9.22 -2.67 -5.42
C VAL A 124 -8.46 -2.54 -4.10
N THR A 125 -9.14 -2.06 -3.06
CA THR A 125 -8.58 -1.99 -1.71
C THR A 125 -9.31 -2.95 -0.79
N THR A 126 -8.55 -3.79 -0.10
CA THR A 126 -9.10 -4.74 0.89
C THR A 126 -8.67 -4.29 2.27
N CYS A 127 -9.67 -3.99 3.11
CA CYS A 127 -9.51 -3.70 4.53
C CYS A 127 -9.73 -5.00 5.30
N LEU A 128 -8.68 -5.49 5.96
CA LEU A 128 -8.80 -6.52 7.00
C LEU A 128 -9.14 -5.81 8.31
N PHE A 129 -10.31 -6.04 8.87
CA PHE A 129 -10.74 -5.42 10.12
C PHE A 129 -10.80 -6.47 11.23
N CYS A 130 -9.89 -6.36 12.20
CA CYS A 130 -9.77 -7.28 13.32
C CYS A 130 -10.85 -6.99 14.36
N VAL A 131 -11.74 -7.95 14.59
CA VAL A 131 -12.72 -7.93 15.67
C VAL A 131 -12.14 -8.66 16.88
N SER A 132 -11.77 -7.89 17.90
CA SER A 132 -11.16 -8.37 19.14
C SER A 132 -11.85 -7.77 20.36
N SER A 133 -11.53 -8.27 21.56
CA SER A 133 -11.97 -7.66 22.84
C SER A 133 -11.40 -6.26 23.04
N GLU A 134 -10.24 -5.97 22.44
CA GLU A 134 -9.60 -4.65 22.57
C GLU A 134 -10.37 -3.54 21.88
N LEU A 135 -11.26 -3.86 20.92
CA LEU A 135 -12.14 -2.88 20.27
C LEU A 135 -13.07 -2.16 21.24
N ASP A 136 -13.46 -2.82 22.33
CA ASP A 136 -14.37 -2.25 23.34
C ASP A 136 -13.60 -1.44 24.40
N THR A 137 -12.27 -1.39 24.31
CA THR A 137 -11.42 -0.64 25.24
C THR A 137 -11.66 0.85 25.07
N ARG A 138 -11.86 1.56 26.18
CA ARG A 138 -11.97 3.02 26.18
C ARG A 138 -10.60 3.65 26.00
N MET A 139 -10.51 4.56 25.05
CA MET A 139 -9.36 5.41 24.81
C MET A 139 -9.34 6.60 25.78
N VAL A 140 -8.24 7.35 25.77
CA VAL A 140 -8.02 8.52 26.66
C VAL A 140 -9.10 9.60 26.48
N ASP A 141 -9.68 9.71 25.29
CA ASP A 141 -10.74 10.64 24.95
C ASP A 141 -12.16 10.14 25.31
N GLY A 142 -12.26 8.98 25.96
CA GLY A 142 -13.52 8.37 26.40
C GLY A 142 -14.26 7.58 25.31
N ARG A 143 -13.82 7.61 24.05
CA ARG A 143 -14.39 6.80 22.97
C ARG A 143 -13.89 5.36 23.04
N THR A 144 -14.63 4.43 22.46
CA THR A 144 -14.12 3.06 22.26
C THR A 144 -13.10 3.05 21.12
N ALA A 145 -12.13 2.12 21.15
CA ALA A 145 -11.22 1.91 20.02
C ALA A 145 -11.98 1.61 18.73
N PHE A 146 -13.13 0.93 18.84
CA PHE A 146 -14.04 0.70 17.73
C PHE A 146 -14.61 1.99 17.13
N ASP A 147 -15.18 2.87 17.96
CA ASP A 147 -15.74 4.13 17.48
C ASP A 147 -14.65 5.01 16.88
N TRP A 148 -13.46 5.05 17.47
CA TRP A 148 -12.32 5.77 16.89
C TRP A 148 -11.91 5.19 15.52
N ALA A 149 -11.80 3.87 15.40
CA ALA A 149 -11.43 3.21 14.15
C ALA A 149 -12.47 3.45 13.05
N VAL A 150 -13.76 3.41 13.37
CA VAL A 150 -14.83 3.53 12.37
C VAL A 150 -15.17 4.99 12.05
N ASP A 151 -15.40 5.82 13.08
CA ASP A 151 -15.82 7.21 12.89
C ASP A 151 -14.67 8.18 12.67
N GLY A 152 -13.46 7.84 13.11
CA GLY A 152 -12.23 8.57 12.81
C GLY A 152 -11.57 8.00 11.56
N LEU A 153 -10.84 6.90 11.72
CA LEU A 153 -9.96 6.37 10.69
C LEU A 153 -10.68 6.02 9.38
N MET A 154 -11.74 5.21 9.43
CA MET A 154 -12.43 4.76 8.21
C MET A 154 -13.20 5.90 7.51
N ARG A 155 -13.75 6.83 8.29
CA ARG A 155 -14.41 8.04 7.76
C ARG A 155 -13.41 8.96 7.07
N ASP A 156 -12.28 9.23 7.71
CA ASP A 156 -11.21 10.04 7.11
C ASP A 156 -10.62 9.35 5.88
N PHE A 157 -10.42 8.04 5.93
CA PHE A 157 -10.00 7.27 4.76
C PHE A 157 -10.96 7.46 3.58
N ALA A 158 -12.27 7.27 3.81
CA ALA A 158 -13.29 7.44 2.78
C ALA A 158 -13.36 8.87 2.24
N ARG A 159 -13.22 9.86 3.13
CA ARG A 159 -13.19 11.28 2.81
C ARG A 159 -12.00 11.62 1.92
N ARG A 160 -10.77 11.27 2.34
CA ARG A 160 -9.54 11.56 1.58
C ARG A 160 -9.55 10.91 0.20
N LEU A 161 -10.01 9.67 0.09
CA LEU A 161 -10.15 9.01 -1.21
C LEU A 161 -11.00 9.81 -2.19
N LYS A 162 -12.10 10.39 -1.70
CA LYS A 162 -13.02 11.16 -2.54
C LYS A 162 -12.55 12.60 -2.77
N GLU A 163 -12.19 13.30 -1.70
CA GLU A 163 -11.92 14.74 -1.72
C GLU A 163 -10.50 15.07 -2.18
N ASP A 164 -9.50 14.39 -1.62
CA ASP A 164 -8.08 14.73 -1.86
C ASP A 164 -7.56 14.06 -3.14
N TYR A 165 -7.99 12.82 -3.39
CA TYR A 165 -7.45 12.01 -4.49
C TYR A 165 -8.39 11.84 -5.67
N ASN A 166 -9.68 12.20 -5.52
CA ASN A 166 -10.74 11.92 -6.49
C ASN A 166 -10.69 10.46 -7.01
N ALA A 167 -10.35 9.54 -6.11
CA ALA A 167 -10.17 8.13 -6.40
C ALA A 167 -11.51 7.38 -6.33
N VAL A 168 -11.66 6.37 -7.18
CA VAL A 168 -12.86 5.51 -7.23
C VAL A 168 -12.46 4.06 -6.96
N PRO A 169 -11.98 3.74 -5.74
CA PRO A 169 -11.58 2.39 -5.44
C PRO A 169 -12.80 1.49 -5.23
N THR A 170 -12.61 0.20 -5.50
CA THR A 170 -13.49 -0.84 -4.96
C THR A 170 -13.00 -1.23 -3.58
N LEU A 171 -13.75 -0.87 -2.53
CA LEU A 171 -13.43 -1.24 -1.15
C LEU A 171 -14.08 -2.57 -0.77
N GLN A 172 -13.28 -3.50 -0.27
CA GLN A 172 -13.73 -4.75 0.32
C GLN A 172 -13.35 -4.74 1.80
N VAL A 173 -14.29 -5.04 2.69
CA VAL A 173 -13.99 -5.24 4.11
C VAL A 173 -14.16 -6.71 4.46
N VAL A 174 -13.10 -7.28 5.03
CA VAL A 174 -13.08 -8.63 5.57
C VAL A 174 -12.96 -8.49 7.08
N LEU A 175 -13.98 -8.98 7.78
CA LEU A 175 -13.95 -9.06 9.23
C LEU A 175 -13.30 -10.38 9.63
N PHE A 176 -12.41 -10.33 10.60
CA PHE A 176 -11.78 -11.52 11.14
C PHE A 176 -11.59 -11.40 12.65
N GLY A 177 -11.61 -12.53 13.35
CA GLY A 177 -11.35 -12.59 14.79
C GLY A 177 -11.35 -14.03 15.28
N VAL A 178 -10.89 -14.24 16.51
CA VAL A 178 -10.89 -15.54 17.19
C VAL A 178 -11.83 -15.46 18.39
N VAL A 179 -12.72 -16.43 18.50
CA VAL A 179 -13.68 -16.53 19.60
C VAL A 179 -13.18 -17.56 20.61
N ALA A 180 -13.30 -17.23 21.89
CA ALA A 180 -13.10 -18.18 22.98
C ALA A 180 -14.41 -18.90 23.31
N HIS A 181 -14.39 -20.24 23.34
CA HIS A 181 -15.47 -21.04 23.89
C HIS A 181 -14.97 -21.92 25.04
N GLY A 182 -15.26 -21.50 26.27
CA GLY A 182 -14.82 -22.19 27.49
C GLY A 182 -13.29 -22.36 27.56
N ASP A 183 -12.84 -23.46 28.19
CA ASP A 183 -11.41 -23.70 28.47
C ASP A 183 -10.61 -24.29 27.30
N ALA A 184 -11.22 -24.67 26.16
CA ALA A 184 -10.48 -25.44 25.14
C ALA A 184 -10.88 -25.23 23.68
N ALA A 185 -12.12 -24.82 23.36
CA ALA A 185 -12.56 -24.75 21.96
C ALA A 185 -12.26 -23.37 21.35
N ARG A 186 -11.48 -23.39 20.27
CA ARG A 186 -11.03 -22.21 19.53
C ARG A 186 -11.62 -22.28 18.13
N GLU A 187 -12.24 -21.19 17.69
CA GLU A 187 -12.77 -21.12 16.34
C GLU A 187 -12.34 -19.81 15.66
N ASN A 188 -11.74 -19.97 14.48
CA ASN A 188 -11.30 -18.88 13.64
C ASN A 188 -12.48 -18.38 12.81
N TYR A 189 -12.86 -17.12 13.01
CA TYR A 189 -13.91 -16.48 12.23
C TYR A 189 -13.29 -15.55 11.20
N ILE A 190 -13.52 -15.83 9.92
CA ILE A 190 -13.15 -14.95 8.80
C ILE A 190 -14.39 -14.83 7.91
N THR A 191 -14.84 -13.61 7.64
CA THR A 191 -16.02 -13.39 6.81
C THR A 191 -15.87 -12.11 5.98
N SER A 192 -16.13 -12.23 4.67
CA SER A 192 -16.31 -11.05 3.83
C SER A 192 -17.61 -10.37 4.22
N ALA A 193 -17.51 -9.13 4.72
CA ALA A 193 -18.64 -8.46 5.35
C ALA A 193 -19.22 -7.34 4.48
N LEU A 194 -18.38 -6.67 3.69
CA LEU A 194 -18.81 -5.53 2.90
C LEU A 194 -18.03 -5.44 1.59
N ARG A 195 -18.73 -5.10 0.51
CA ARG A 195 -18.12 -4.74 -0.77
C ARG A 195 -18.78 -3.50 -1.31
N ILE A 196 -18.07 -2.37 -1.21
CA ILE A 196 -18.47 -1.09 -1.78
C ILE A 196 -17.83 -0.97 -3.16
N ARG A 197 -18.66 -0.78 -4.18
CA ARG A 197 -18.18 -0.67 -5.58
C ARG A 197 -18.28 0.74 -6.13
N LYS A 198 -19.04 1.63 -5.49
CA LYS A 198 -19.34 2.96 -6.02
C LYS A 198 -18.91 4.04 -5.04
N ALA A 199 -18.29 5.11 -5.56
CA ALA A 199 -17.85 6.25 -4.75
C ALA A 199 -18.97 6.87 -3.89
N ARG A 200 -20.20 6.85 -4.40
CA ARG A 200 -21.39 7.37 -3.70
C ARG A 200 -21.77 6.61 -2.42
N GLU A 201 -21.29 5.37 -2.26
CA GLU A 201 -21.58 4.51 -1.10
C GLU A 201 -20.50 4.66 -0.01
N LEU A 202 -19.36 5.32 -0.29
CA LEU A 202 -18.30 5.55 0.70
C LEU A 202 -18.70 6.42 1.91
N PRO A 203 -19.52 7.47 1.78
CA PRO A 203 -19.92 8.29 2.94
C PRO A 203 -20.69 7.50 4.01
N ASP A 204 -21.43 6.46 3.60
CA ASP A 204 -22.19 5.59 4.51
C ASP A 204 -21.35 4.45 5.10
N LEU A 205 -20.06 4.34 4.72
CA LEU A 205 -19.15 3.29 5.16
C LEU A 205 -19.11 3.14 6.69
N PRO A 206 -19.01 4.20 7.52
CA PRO A 206 -18.96 4.04 8.97
C PRO A 206 -20.22 3.36 9.50
N ARG A 207 -21.41 3.79 9.04
CA ARG A 207 -22.69 3.24 9.49
C ARG A 207 -22.83 1.76 9.12
N GLU A 208 -22.52 1.42 7.86
CA GLU A 208 -22.63 0.04 7.40
C GLU A 208 -21.57 -0.86 8.04
N LEU A 209 -20.34 -0.37 8.22
CA LEU A 209 -19.30 -1.12 8.92
C LEU A 209 -19.69 -1.42 10.37
N LYS A 210 -20.28 -0.45 11.08
CA LYS A 210 -20.81 -0.69 12.44
C LYS A 210 -21.83 -1.82 12.46
N ARG A 211 -22.79 -1.77 11.53
CA ARG A 211 -23.81 -2.82 11.38
C ARG A 211 -23.19 -4.18 11.08
N GLN A 212 -22.23 -4.25 10.17
CA GLN A 212 -21.57 -5.50 9.79
C GLN A 212 -20.76 -6.11 10.93
N VAL A 213 -20.06 -5.30 11.73
CA VAL A 213 -19.35 -5.77 12.92
C VAL A 213 -20.34 -6.33 13.95
N MET A 214 -21.45 -5.64 14.22
CA MET A 214 -22.47 -6.16 15.14
C MET A 214 -23.07 -7.49 14.66
N LEU A 215 -23.36 -7.63 13.36
CA LEU A 215 -23.83 -8.88 12.77
C LEU A 215 -22.77 -9.98 12.85
N PHE A 216 -21.50 -9.65 12.65
CA PHE A 216 -20.39 -10.58 12.78
C PHE A 216 -20.27 -11.12 14.19
N ARG A 217 -20.28 -10.23 15.21
CA ARG A 217 -20.27 -10.63 16.64
C ARG A 217 -21.45 -11.55 16.96
N ARG A 218 -22.66 -11.19 16.52
CA ARG A 218 -23.87 -11.99 16.75
C ARG A 218 -23.78 -13.38 16.11
N ARG A 219 -23.35 -13.48 14.84
CA ARG A 219 -23.20 -14.77 14.14
C ARG A 219 -22.15 -15.66 14.79
N ALA A 220 -21.08 -15.06 15.28
CA ALA A 220 -20.04 -15.76 16.00
C ALA A 220 -20.55 -16.33 17.33
N ALA A 221 -21.37 -15.56 18.07
CA ALA A 221 -22.02 -16.04 19.29
C ALA A 221 -23.03 -17.17 19.01
N GLU A 222 -23.89 -17.01 17.99
CA GLU A 222 -24.89 -18.01 17.60
C GLU A 222 -24.25 -19.36 17.21
N ARG A 223 -23.14 -19.34 16.47
CA ARG A 223 -22.41 -20.55 16.06
C ARG A 223 -21.68 -21.23 17.20
N SER A 224 -21.21 -20.45 18.17
CA SER A 224 -20.51 -20.99 19.33
C SER A 224 -21.47 -21.59 20.38
N CYS A 225 -22.79 -21.54 20.15
CA CYS A 225 -23.83 -22.02 21.07
C CYS A 225 -23.71 -21.43 22.50
N ILE A 226 -23.10 -20.24 22.64
CA ILE A 226 -22.91 -19.57 23.93
C ILE A 226 -24.06 -18.60 24.15
N HIS A 227 -24.54 -18.49 25.39
CA HIS A 227 -25.33 -17.32 25.78
C HIS A 227 -24.49 -16.05 25.56
N CYS A 228 -25.11 -15.01 25.01
CA CYS A 228 -24.42 -13.79 24.59
C CYS A 228 -23.57 -13.12 25.69
N ASP A 229 -23.83 -13.43 26.96
CA ASP A 229 -23.19 -12.80 28.11
C ASP A 229 -21.78 -13.34 28.43
N ASP A 230 -21.43 -14.56 28.01
CA ASP A 230 -20.08 -15.16 28.19
C ASP A 230 -19.21 -15.10 26.92
N PHE A 231 -19.70 -14.41 25.88
CA PHE A 231 -19.05 -14.36 24.58
C PHE A 231 -17.98 -13.26 24.54
N SER A 232 -16.71 -13.66 24.37
CA SER A 232 -15.61 -12.71 24.19
C SER A 232 -14.69 -13.10 23.03
N PHE A 233 -14.23 -12.09 22.29
CA PHE A 233 -13.15 -12.27 21.33
C PHE A 233 -11.80 -12.21 22.04
N PHE A 234 -10.83 -12.98 21.54
CA PHE A 234 -9.47 -12.90 22.07
C PHE A 234 -8.84 -11.53 21.81
N SER A 235 -7.92 -11.15 22.70
CA SER A 235 -6.97 -10.06 22.42
C SER A 235 -6.03 -10.49 21.29
N PRO A 236 -5.71 -9.61 20.32
CA PRO A 236 -4.78 -9.93 19.25
C PRO A 236 -3.38 -10.32 19.74
N ALA A 237 -2.94 -9.80 20.89
CA ALA A 237 -1.65 -10.12 21.50
C ALA A 237 -1.63 -11.51 22.15
N GLY A 238 -2.79 -12.03 22.53
CA GLY A 238 -2.92 -13.40 23.04
C GLY A 238 -2.98 -14.40 21.90
N GLN A 239 -3.94 -14.21 20.98
CA GLN A 239 -4.18 -15.09 19.84
C GLN A 239 -4.81 -14.30 18.68
N SER A 240 -4.35 -14.55 17.46
CA SER A 240 -4.83 -13.87 16.27
C SER A 240 -4.81 -14.80 15.06
N ASN A 241 -5.87 -14.77 14.25
CA ASN A 241 -5.95 -15.42 12.94
C ASN A 241 -5.62 -14.44 11.80
N PHE A 242 -4.79 -13.43 12.08
CA PHE A 242 -4.39 -12.41 11.11
C PHE A 242 -3.75 -13.00 9.85
N LEU A 243 -2.76 -13.89 10.01
CA LEU A 243 -2.07 -14.49 8.85
C LEU A 243 -3.01 -15.34 7.99
N ASP A 244 -3.97 -16.03 8.62
CA ASP A 244 -5.00 -16.77 7.89
C ASP A 244 -5.89 -15.82 7.07
N ALA A 245 -6.31 -14.69 7.67
CA ALA A 245 -7.08 -13.67 6.98
C ALA A 245 -6.29 -13.06 5.80
N VAL A 246 -5.00 -12.79 5.97
CA VAL A 246 -4.11 -12.33 4.90
C VAL A 246 -4.02 -13.39 3.80
N ASN A 247 -3.80 -14.65 4.14
CA ASN A 247 -3.71 -15.75 3.19
C ASN A 247 -4.98 -15.87 2.34
N VAL A 248 -6.17 -15.82 2.96
CA VAL A 248 -7.46 -15.85 2.24
C VAL A 248 -7.56 -14.70 1.23
N VAL A 249 -7.11 -13.50 1.60
CA VAL A 249 -7.10 -12.35 0.68
C VAL A 249 -6.07 -12.52 -0.44
N LEU A 250 -4.87 -13.00 -0.14
CA LEU A 250 -3.81 -13.22 -1.12
C LEU A 250 -4.17 -14.33 -2.11
N GLU A 251 -4.81 -15.41 -1.66
CA GLU A 251 -5.36 -16.44 -2.55
C GLU A 251 -6.40 -15.86 -3.52
N ARG A 252 -7.23 -14.94 -3.03
CA ARG A 252 -8.19 -14.23 -3.88
C ARG A 252 -7.49 -13.31 -4.88
N PHE A 253 -6.43 -12.61 -4.46
CA PHE A 253 -5.59 -11.83 -5.36
C PHE A 253 -4.91 -12.73 -6.39
N GLY A 254 -4.49 -13.94 -6.04
CA GLY A 254 -3.95 -14.92 -6.98
C GLY A 254 -4.93 -15.29 -8.11
N LYS A 255 -6.24 -15.24 -7.83
CA LYS A 255 -7.31 -15.55 -8.79
C LYS A 255 -7.82 -14.32 -9.58
N HIS A 256 -7.11 -13.19 -9.54
CA HIS A 256 -7.51 -11.95 -10.23
C HIS A 256 -7.63 -12.08 -11.76
N SER A 257 -7.04 -13.11 -12.36
CA SER A 257 -7.12 -13.40 -13.81
C SER A 257 -8.45 -14.01 -14.25
N VAL A 258 -9.18 -14.68 -13.35
CA VAL A 258 -10.39 -15.45 -13.70
C VAL A 258 -11.58 -14.56 -14.06
N ASN A 259 -11.71 -13.40 -13.40
CA ASN A 259 -12.75 -12.40 -13.67
C ASN A 259 -12.14 -11.01 -13.60
N ARG A 260 -11.27 -10.71 -14.55
CA ARG A 260 -10.52 -9.45 -14.58
C ARG A 260 -11.44 -8.28 -14.92
N ALA A 261 -11.47 -7.28 -14.04
CA ALA A 261 -12.16 -6.03 -14.33
C ALA A 261 -11.32 -5.17 -15.28
N LEU A 262 -11.91 -4.73 -16.38
CA LEU A 262 -11.24 -3.91 -17.41
C LEU A 262 -11.09 -2.43 -17.03
N HIS A 263 -11.64 -2.01 -15.88
CA HIS A 263 -11.64 -0.63 -15.40
C HIS A 263 -10.83 -0.45 -14.11
N ILE A 264 -10.17 -1.51 -13.61
CA ILE A 264 -9.48 -1.51 -12.32
C ILE A 264 -8.03 -1.93 -12.52
N THR A 265 -7.09 -1.12 -12.03
CA THR A 265 -5.67 -1.46 -11.98
C THR A 265 -5.17 -1.30 -10.54
N GLY A 266 -4.38 -2.27 -10.08
CA GLY A 266 -3.79 -2.24 -8.74
C GLY A 266 -4.64 -2.89 -7.65
N HIS A 267 -3.93 -3.40 -6.65
CA HIS A 267 -4.51 -3.99 -5.45
C HIS A 267 -3.80 -3.37 -4.24
N SER A 268 -4.57 -3.05 -3.22
CA SER A 268 -4.08 -2.60 -1.92
C SER A 268 -4.69 -3.45 -0.83
N LEU A 269 -3.89 -3.73 0.20
CA LEU A 269 -4.30 -4.44 1.40
C LEU A 269 -3.85 -3.60 2.59
N PHE A 270 -4.78 -3.25 3.46
CA PHE A 270 -4.47 -2.63 4.73
C PHE A 270 -5.25 -3.31 5.84
N THR A 271 -4.71 -3.22 7.06
CA THR A 271 -5.29 -3.90 8.22
C THR A 271 -5.59 -2.88 9.30
N VAL A 272 -6.76 -3.00 9.89
CA VAL A 272 -7.18 -2.25 11.07
C VAL A 272 -7.24 -3.23 12.23
N THR A 273 -6.43 -2.96 13.26
CA THR A 273 -6.39 -3.74 14.49
C THR A 273 -6.25 -2.80 15.68
N ALA A 274 -6.93 -3.12 16.78
CA ALA A 274 -6.72 -2.44 18.07
C ALA A 274 -5.47 -2.95 18.81
N GLY A 275 -4.87 -4.04 18.31
CA GLY A 275 -3.68 -4.66 18.85
C GLY A 275 -2.42 -3.79 18.79
N ARG A 276 -1.50 -4.05 19.72
CA ARG A 276 -0.21 -3.35 19.83
C ARG A 276 0.83 -3.75 18.77
N GLY A 277 0.48 -4.62 17.83
CA GLY A 277 1.39 -5.10 16.77
C GLY A 277 2.46 -6.08 17.27
N LEU A 278 2.17 -6.81 18.35
CA LEU A 278 3.01 -7.87 18.92
C LEU A 278 2.75 -9.22 18.25
#